data_AF-A0A349JXJ1-F1
#
_entry.id   AF-A0A349JXJ1-F1
#
_cell.length_a   1.000
_cell.length_b   1.000
_cell.length_c   1.000
_cell.angle_alpha   90.00
_cell.angle_beta   90.00
_cell.angle_gamma   90.00
#
_symmetry.space_group_name_H-M   'P 1'
#
loop_
_entity.id
_entity.type
_entity.pdbx_description
1 polymer ?
#
loop_
_entity_poly.entity_id
_entity_poly.type
_entity_poly.pdbx_seq_one_letter_code
_entity_poly.pdbx_strand_id
1 'polypeptide(L)'
;MVGITLSFPLLNCGDGGTDPSELIADTNFSIELTFINHGTPSQDSALIAAADRWMSIVQGDLGDVDFSSTPVAANTCGEGVQNPEVSGTVDDLRIFIDIRPLDGPAGTLGQAGFCQMRTSSHLPVLGFMSFDSDDLGPIEQSGDFGALALHEMGHVLGVGTLWPDSDTLLVNPSLPSSPSADTHFRGAAAIAAFNAAGGTAYTGGEKVPVENQLEEGSADSHWRESVLENELMTPLLQSGIANPLSAITTESLADLGYSVDSSGADAFTGTFSAPAQLTAPDRSKNRSGSRRTISLQNDTYRGPVDVVDRSGRVTRTIVRR
;
A
#
# COMPACT_ATOMS: atom_id res chain seq x y z
N MET A 1 -41.74 -10.20 -28.38
CA MET A 1 -40.47 -10.83 -27.97
C MET A 1 -39.70 -9.75 -27.25
N VAL A 2 -39.85 -9.70 -25.92
CA VAL A 2 -39.36 -8.60 -25.06
C VAL A 2 -38.33 -9.23 -24.13
N GLY A 3 -37.13 -8.64 -24.12
CA GLY A 3 -35.97 -9.12 -23.38
C GLY A 3 -36.16 -8.98 -21.87
N ILE A 4 -35.72 -10.00 -21.15
CA ILE A 4 -35.71 -10.06 -19.69
C ILE A 4 -34.33 -9.57 -19.24
N THR A 5 -34.29 -8.41 -18.58
CA THR A 5 -33.15 -7.95 -17.78
C THR A 5 -33.28 -8.59 -16.40
N LEU A 6 -32.32 -9.44 -16.02
CA LEU A 6 -32.23 -9.98 -14.66
C LEU A 6 -31.40 -9.00 -13.82
N SER A 7 -32.07 -8.34 -12.87
CA SER A 7 -31.44 -7.54 -11.81
C SER A 7 -31.49 -8.38 -10.53
N PHE A 8 -30.33 -8.68 -9.95
CA PHE A 8 -30.24 -9.35 -8.65
C PHE A 8 -30.32 -8.29 -7.54
N PRO A 9 -31.16 -8.48 -6.51
CA PRO A 9 -31.13 -7.60 -5.34
C PRO A 9 -30.00 -8.02 -4.39
N LEU A 10 -29.32 -7.02 -3.84
CA LEU A 10 -28.41 -7.16 -2.71
C LEU A 10 -29.16 -7.78 -1.52
N LEU A 11 -28.61 -8.87 -1.00
CA LEU A 11 -29.11 -9.56 0.18
C LEU A 11 -28.71 -8.75 1.43
N ASN A 12 -29.60 -7.90 1.91
CA ASN A 12 -29.47 -7.27 3.22
C ASN A 12 -30.07 -8.20 4.28
N CYS A 13 -29.26 -8.73 5.19
CA CYS A 13 -29.77 -9.37 6.41
C CYS A 13 -30.25 -8.25 7.35
N GLY A 14 -31.55 -8.29 7.67
CA GLY A 14 -32.24 -7.21 8.36
C GLY A 14 -32.01 -7.17 9.87
N ASP A 15 -32.24 -5.98 10.43
CA ASP A 15 -33.02 -5.83 11.65
C ASP A 15 -33.95 -4.61 11.51
N GLY A 16 -35.16 -4.75 12.06
CA GLY A 16 -36.30 -3.89 11.80
C GLY A 16 -36.19 -2.47 12.35
N GLY A 17 -36.57 -1.52 11.50
CA GLY A 17 -37.20 -0.23 11.81
C GLY A 17 -36.77 0.54 13.06
N THR A 18 -35.98 1.59 12.84
CA THR A 18 -36.00 2.85 13.61
C THR A 18 -35.70 4.05 12.69
N ASP A 19 -36.49 5.11 12.84
CA ASP A 19 -36.42 6.52 12.40
C ASP A 19 -35.34 7.02 11.39
N PRO A 20 -35.71 7.89 10.42
CA PRO A 20 -34.76 8.58 9.55
C PRO A 20 -34.31 9.91 10.19
N SER A 21 -33.50 9.85 11.25
CA SER A 21 -32.82 11.04 11.79
C SER A 21 -31.71 10.68 12.79
N GLU A 22 -30.66 10.04 12.30
CA GLU A 22 -29.29 10.18 12.80
C GLU A 22 -28.39 9.47 11.79
N LEU A 23 -27.82 10.23 10.84
CA LEU A 23 -26.58 9.82 10.20
C LEU A 23 -25.55 9.77 11.34
N ILE A 24 -25.35 8.61 11.95
CA ILE A 24 -24.16 8.38 12.75
C ILE A 24 -23.03 8.59 11.75
N ALA A 25 -22.28 9.69 11.90
CA ALA A 25 -21.04 9.88 11.16
C ALA A 25 -20.22 8.60 11.40
N ASP A 26 -19.77 7.96 10.32
CA ASP A 26 -18.84 6.85 10.50
C ASP A 26 -17.63 7.40 11.24
N THR A 27 -17.34 6.86 12.41
CA THR A 27 -16.21 7.31 13.23
C THR A 27 -14.96 6.48 12.95
N ASN A 28 -15.09 5.44 12.12
CA ASN A 28 -14.02 4.51 11.80
C ASN A 28 -13.47 4.79 10.42
N PHE A 29 -12.23 4.37 10.21
CA PHE A 29 -11.59 4.47 8.92
C PHE A 29 -12.22 3.47 7.93
N SER A 30 -12.53 3.91 6.72
CA SER A 30 -13.12 3.14 5.65
C SER A 30 -12.27 3.13 4.38
N ILE A 31 -12.24 1.99 3.69
CA ILE A 31 -11.61 1.85 2.38
C ILE A 31 -12.68 1.38 1.39
N GLU A 32 -12.99 2.22 0.42
CA GLU A 32 -13.87 1.87 -0.69
C GLU A 32 -13.07 1.32 -1.88
N LEU A 33 -13.32 0.06 -2.26
CA LEU A 33 -12.74 -0.53 -3.45
C LEU A 33 -13.66 -0.34 -4.66
N THR A 34 -13.15 0.31 -5.71
CA THR A 34 -13.82 0.43 -7.01
C THR A 34 -13.10 -0.41 -8.05
N PHE A 35 -13.67 -1.57 -8.39
CA PHE A 35 -13.11 -2.44 -9.42
C PHE A 35 -13.40 -1.90 -10.82
N ILE A 36 -12.34 -1.60 -11.57
CA ILE A 36 -12.37 -1.24 -13.00
C ILE A 36 -12.42 -2.52 -13.82
N ASN A 37 -11.43 -3.38 -13.61
CA ASN A 37 -11.34 -4.72 -14.18
C ASN A 37 -11.16 -5.74 -13.06
N HIS A 38 -11.95 -6.81 -13.12
CA HIS A 38 -11.95 -7.89 -12.14
C HIS A 38 -10.96 -8.99 -12.50
N GLY A 39 -10.48 -9.69 -11.48
CA GLY A 39 -9.67 -10.90 -11.61
C GLY A 39 -10.53 -12.15 -11.53
N THR A 40 -9.95 -13.21 -10.97
CA THR A 40 -10.74 -14.35 -10.49
C THR A 40 -11.53 -13.96 -9.23
N PRO A 41 -12.62 -14.68 -8.89
CA PRO A 41 -13.34 -14.43 -7.64
C PRO A 41 -12.47 -14.52 -6.38
N SER A 42 -11.45 -15.38 -6.39
CA SER A 42 -10.49 -15.52 -5.30
C SER A 42 -9.52 -14.34 -5.22
N GLN A 43 -9.10 -13.77 -6.35
CA GLN A 43 -8.31 -12.54 -6.37
C GLN A 43 -9.13 -11.35 -5.84
N ASP A 44 -10.35 -11.17 -6.33
CA ASP A 44 -11.23 -10.10 -5.82
C ASP A 44 -11.48 -10.25 -4.30
N SER A 45 -11.70 -11.47 -3.82
CA SER A 45 -11.90 -11.75 -2.39
C SER A 45 -10.64 -11.44 -1.57
N ALA A 46 -9.45 -11.69 -2.10
CA ALA A 46 -8.18 -11.39 -1.43
C ALA A 46 -7.94 -9.87 -1.31
N LEU A 47 -8.33 -9.09 -2.33
CA LEU A 47 -8.27 -7.63 -2.31
C LEU A 47 -9.22 -7.03 -1.27
N ILE A 48 -10.45 -7.57 -1.19
CA ILE A 48 -11.41 -7.17 -0.15
C ILE A 48 -10.85 -7.53 1.24
N ALA A 49 -10.31 -8.73 1.41
CA ALA A 49 -9.71 -9.13 2.68
C ALA A 49 -8.49 -8.27 3.07
N ALA A 50 -7.71 -7.79 2.10
CA ALA A 50 -6.63 -6.83 2.33
C ALA A 50 -7.16 -5.48 2.84
N ALA A 51 -8.26 -4.97 2.26
CA ALA A 51 -8.92 -3.76 2.75
C ALA A 51 -9.46 -3.95 4.18
N ASP A 52 -10.16 -5.06 4.44
CA ASP A 52 -10.64 -5.39 5.78
C ASP A 52 -9.49 -5.47 6.79
N ARG A 53 -8.35 -6.04 6.38
CA ARG A 53 -7.16 -6.13 7.22
C ARG A 53 -6.62 -4.74 7.57
N TRP A 54 -6.49 -3.84 6.61
CA TRP A 54 -6.04 -2.48 6.86
C TRP A 54 -7.03 -1.66 7.70
N MET A 55 -8.34 -1.77 7.44
CA MET A 55 -9.39 -1.12 8.24
C MET A 55 -9.44 -1.64 9.69
N SER A 56 -8.99 -2.87 9.94
CA SER A 56 -8.87 -3.38 11.33
C SER A 56 -7.73 -2.73 12.13
N ILE A 57 -6.71 -2.22 11.43
CA ILE A 57 -5.48 -1.65 12.02
C ILE A 57 -5.56 -0.13 12.07
N VAL A 58 -5.95 0.51 10.97
CA VAL A 58 -6.12 1.95 10.90
C VAL A 58 -7.49 2.27 11.49
N GLN A 59 -7.50 2.94 12.63
CA GLN A 59 -8.70 3.22 13.40
C GLN A 59 -8.86 4.72 13.55
N GLY A 60 -9.76 5.33 12.78
CA GLY A 60 -10.14 6.72 12.96
C GLY A 60 -10.53 7.37 11.66
N ASP A 61 -11.69 8.01 11.68
CA ASP A 61 -12.24 8.81 10.58
C ASP A 61 -11.27 9.93 10.13
N LEU A 62 -11.08 10.03 8.82
CA LEU A 62 -10.45 11.12 8.10
C LEU A 62 -11.51 11.91 7.36
N GLY A 63 -11.66 13.19 7.73
CA GLY A 63 -12.69 14.05 7.18
C GLY A 63 -12.88 13.96 5.65
N ASP A 64 -14.13 13.73 5.27
CA ASP A 64 -14.64 13.60 3.92
C ASP A 64 -14.12 14.65 2.93
N VAL A 65 -14.00 14.23 1.66
CA VAL A 65 -13.79 15.13 0.53
C VAL A 65 -14.97 15.05 -0.42
N ASP A 66 -15.63 16.18 -0.64
CA ASP A 66 -16.77 16.29 -1.56
C ASP A 66 -16.33 16.77 -2.94
N PHE A 67 -16.32 15.86 -3.93
CA PHE A 67 -15.99 16.17 -5.32
C PHE A 67 -17.20 16.59 -6.16
N SER A 68 -18.39 16.81 -5.58
CA SER A 68 -19.60 17.19 -6.34
C SER A 68 -19.48 18.50 -7.10
N SER A 69 -18.74 19.47 -6.53
CA SER A 69 -18.54 20.80 -7.13
C SER A 69 -17.33 20.87 -8.06
N THR A 70 -16.34 19.99 -7.85
CA THR A 70 -15.14 19.87 -8.68
C THR A 70 -14.81 18.39 -8.91
N PRO A 71 -15.51 17.73 -9.83
CA PRO A 71 -15.27 16.32 -10.12
C PRO A 71 -13.83 16.03 -10.55
N VAL A 72 -13.31 14.88 -10.12
CA VAL A 72 -12.06 14.34 -10.63
C VAL A 72 -12.34 13.62 -11.93
N ALA A 73 -11.73 14.09 -13.02
CA ALA A 73 -11.92 13.51 -14.35
C ALA A 73 -11.44 12.04 -14.40
N ALA A 74 -12.09 11.24 -15.25
CA ALA A 74 -11.67 9.86 -15.50
C ALA A 74 -10.21 9.77 -16.01
N ASN A 75 -9.56 8.64 -15.74
CA ASN A 75 -8.20 8.31 -16.20
C ASN A 75 -7.11 9.30 -15.71
N THR A 76 -7.25 9.80 -14.49
CA THR A 76 -6.30 10.75 -13.87
C THR A 76 -5.60 10.18 -12.63
N CYS A 77 -5.98 8.99 -12.17
CA CYS A 77 -5.43 8.38 -10.97
C CYS A 77 -4.59 7.15 -11.32
N GLY A 78 -3.29 7.35 -11.53
CA GLY A 78 -2.37 6.31 -11.99
C GLY A 78 -2.13 6.33 -13.49
N GLU A 79 -0.91 5.97 -13.91
CA GLU A 79 -0.57 5.96 -15.34
C GLU A 79 -1.20 4.75 -16.04
N GLY A 80 -1.95 5.00 -17.11
CA GLY A 80 -2.61 3.96 -17.89
C GLY A 80 -3.79 3.28 -17.18
N VAL A 81 -4.18 3.75 -16.00
CA VAL A 81 -5.33 3.24 -15.25
C VAL A 81 -6.61 3.88 -15.77
N GLN A 82 -7.60 3.05 -16.10
CA GLN A 82 -8.87 3.50 -16.68
C GLN A 82 -9.93 3.82 -15.61
N ASN A 83 -9.56 4.60 -14.59
CA ASN A 83 -10.43 4.90 -13.46
C ASN A 83 -11.63 5.79 -13.88
N PRO A 84 -12.84 5.55 -13.36
CA PRO A 84 -14.00 6.38 -13.64
C PRO A 84 -13.85 7.79 -13.06
N GLU A 85 -14.73 8.70 -13.51
CA GLU A 85 -14.90 10.02 -12.90
C GLU A 85 -15.37 9.89 -11.44
N VAL A 86 -14.89 10.77 -10.56
CA VAL A 86 -15.38 10.91 -9.18
C VAL A 86 -16.09 12.25 -9.03
N SER A 87 -17.39 12.23 -8.77
CA SER A 87 -18.25 13.42 -8.66
C SER A 87 -19.14 13.45 -7.41
N GLY A 88 -18.69 12.80 -6.33
CA GLY A 88 -19.40 12.75 -5.05
C GLY A 88 -18.47 12.78 -3.85
N THR A 89 -19.03 12.53 -2.67
CA THR A 89 -18.25 12.42 -1.44
C THR A 89 -17.45 11.13 -1.42
N VAL A 90 -16.19 11.24 -1.04
CA VAL A 90 -15.34 10.12 -0.65
C VAL A 90 -15.11 10.25 0.85
N ASP A 91 -15.63 9.26 1.57
CA ASP A 91 -15.30 9.00 2.96
C ASP A 91 -13.94 8.28 2.99
N ASP A 92 -13.03 8.75 3.85
CA ASP A 92 -11.67 8.22 4.04
C ASP A 92 -10.81 7.97 2.80
N LEU A 93 -10.92 6.81 2.15
CA LEU A 93 -10.06 6.42 1.04
C LEU A 93 -10.83 5.60 0.00
N ARG A 94 -10.81 6.06 -1.26
CA ARG A 94 -11.23 5.23 -2.40
C ARG A 94 -10.02 4.72 -3.18
N ILE A 95 -10.00 3.42 -3.44
CA ILE A 95 -8.96 2.74 -4.20
C ILE A 95 -9.55 2.14 -5.47
N PHE A 96 -9.01 2.53 -6.62
CA PHE A 96 -9.34 1.91 -7.90
C PHE A 96 -8.53 0.63 -8.11
N ILE A 97 -9.21 -0.46 -8.45
CA ILE A 97 -8.58 -1.77 -8.69
C ILE A 97 -8.62 -2.08 -10.18
N ASP A 98 -7.46 -2.33 -10.78
CA ASP A 98 -7.33 -2.62 -12.20
C ASP A 98 -6.47 -3.87 -12.45
N ILE A 99 -7.11 -5.02 -12.63
CA ILE A 99 -6.42 -6.26 -13.04
C ILE A 99 -6.38 -6.31 -14.57
N ARG A 100 -5.20 -6.08 -15.15
CA ARG A 100 -4.99 -5.96 -16.60
C ARG A 100 -3.55 -6.30 -17.00
N PRO A 101 -3.23 -6.51 -18.27
CA PRO A 101 -1.83 -6.62 -18.70
C PRO A 101 -1.06 -5.31 -18.41
N LEU A 102 0.15 -5.41 -17.85
CA LEU A 102 1.04 -4.29 -17.58
C LEU A 102 2.26 -4.33 -18.50
N ASP A 103 3.11 -5.34 -18.34
CA ASP A 103 4.35 -5.52 -19.10
C ASP A 103 4.53 -6.92 -19.71
N GLY A 104 3.54 -7.80 -19.49
CA GLY A 104 3.51 -9.16 -20.01
C GLY A 104 4.00 -10.17 -18.95
N PRO A 105 4.40 -11.39 -19.35
CA PRO A 105 4.86 -12.37 -18.37
C PRO A 105 6.20 -11.97 -17.73
N ALA A 106 6.22 -12.01 -16.40
CA ALA A 106 7.26 -11.56 -15.50
C ALA A 106 7.57 -10.06 -15.59
N GLY A 107 7.99 -9.50 -14.46
CA GLY A 107 8.26 -8.08 -14.39
C GLY A 107 7.50 -7.49 -13.22
N THR A 108 6.63 -6.55 -13.51
CA THR A 108 5.81 -5.85 -12.53
C THR A 108 4.58 -6.68 -12.19
N LEU A 109 4.52 -7.28 -11.00
CA LEU A 109 3.38 -8.10 -10.59
C LEU A 109 2.17 -7.26 -10.20
N GLY A 110 2.44 -6.13 -9.56
CA GLY A 110 1.49 -5.14 -9.15
C GLY A 110 2.16 -3.78 -9.07
N GLN A 111 1.36 -2.72 -9.12
CA GLN A 111 1.79 -1.37 -8.85
C GLN A 111 0.69 -0.61 -8.13
N ALA A 112 1.05 0.09 -7.07
CA ALA A 112 0.10 0.85 -6.28
C ALA A 112 0.64 2.19 -5.79
N GLY A 113 -0.31 3.05 -5.41
CA GLY A 113 -0.05 4.31 -4.77
C GLY A 113 -1.29 5.18 -4.76
N PHE A 114 -1.08 6.46 -4.46
CA PHE A 114 -2.15 7.44 -4.42
C PHE A 114 -1.92 8.57 -5.43
N CYS A 115 -3.01 9.15 -5.87
CA CYS A 115 -3.03 10.25 -6.84
C CYS A 115 -3.56 11.54 -6.24
N GLN A 116 -4.33 11.47 -5.15
CA GLN A 116 -4.79 12.65 -4.41
C GLN A 116 -4.67 12.47 -2.90
N MET A 117 -4.35 13.57 -2.22
CA MET A 117 -4.23 13.64 -0.76
C MET A 117 -4.93 14.87 -0.20
N ARG A 118 -5.35 14.81 1.05
CA ARG A 118 -6.00 15.91 1.76
C ARG A 118 -5.00 17.01 2.10
N THR A 119 -5.39 18.28 1.96
CA THR A 119 -4.61 19.41 2.48
C THR A 119 -4.51 19.40 4.01
N SER A 120 -5.54 18.89 4.71
CA SER A 120 -5.63 18.95 6.17
C SER A 120 -4.67 18.00 6.88
N SER A 121 -4.72 16.72 6.51
CA SER A 121 -3.95 15.65 7.15
C SER A 121 -2.70 15.25 6.37
N HIS A 122 -2.60 15.62 5.08
CA HIS A 122 -1.61 15.07 4.15
C HIS A 122 -1.73 13.55 3.96
N LEU A 123 -2.93 12.99 4.20
CA LEU A 123 -3.21 11.58 3.95
C LEU A 123 -3.97 11.38 2.63
N PRO A 124 -3.79 10.23 1.96
CA PRO A 124 -4.43 9.92 0.70
C PRO A 124 -5.95 9.95 0.80
N VAL A 125 -6.61 10.34 -0.30
CA VAL A 125 -8.08 10.26 -0.45
C VAL A 125 -8.49 9.46 -1.68
N LEU A 126 -7.68 9.50 -2.74
CA LEU A 126 -7.84 8.68 -3.93
C LEU A 126 -6.51 7.98 -4.25
N GLY A 127 -6.58 6.69 -4.49
CA GLY A 127 -5.47 5.91 -5.00
C GLY A 127 -5.88 4.76 -5.89
N PHE A 128 -4.92 3.95 -6.27
CA PHE A 128 -5.14 2.84 -7.18
C PHE A 128 -4.18 1.69 -6.88
N MET A 129 -4.59 0.50 -7.31
CA MET A 129 -3.75 -0.68 -7.42
C MET A 129 -4.00 -1.32 -8.78
N SER A 130 -2.93 -1.60 -9.51
CA SER A 130 -2.96 -2.37 -10.74
C SER A 130 -2.21 -3.68 -10.55
N PHE A 131 -2.68 -4.76 -11.15
CA PHE A 131 -2.04 -6.07 -11.08
C PHE A 131 -1.92 -6.68 -12.46
N ASP A 132 -0.74 -7.24 -12.80
CA ASP A 132 -0.53 -7.83 -14.12
C ASP A 132 -1.23 -9.18 -14.23
N SER A 133 -2.32 -9.18 -15.00
CA SER A 133 -3.12 -10.37 -15.27
C SER A 133 -2.32 -11.54 -15.88
N ASP A 134 -1.21 -11.26 -16.57
CA ASP A 134 -0.35 -12.28 -17.18
C ASP A 134 0.48 -13.04 -16.12
N ASP A 135 0.63 -12.49 -14.91
CA ASP A 135 1.47 -13.03 -13.84
C ASP A 135 0.70 -13.57 -12.63
N LEU A 136 -0.58 -13.23 -12.46
CA LEU A 136 -1.33 -13.60 -11.26
C LEU A 136 -1.61 -15.09 -11.11
N GLY A 137 -1.67 -15.86 -12.20
CA GLY A 137 -2.01 -17.28 -12.15
C GLY A 137 -1.10 -18.10 -11.22
N PRO A 138 0.23 -18.07 -11.39
CA PRO A 138 1.18 -18.70 -10.48
C PRO A 138 1.14 -18.17 -9.04
N ILE A 139 0.94 -16.86 -8.86
CA ILE A 139 0.92 -16.19 -7.53
C ILE A 139 -0.32 -16.60 -6.73
N GLU A 140 -1.46 -16.72 -7.40
CA GLU A 140 -2.69 -17.24 -6.82
C GLU A 140 -2.56 -18.72 -6.46
N GLN A 141 -1.96 -19.53 -7.33
CA GLN A 141 -1.75 -20.97 -7.09
C GLN A 141 -0.82 -21.26 -5.90
N SER A 142 0.17 -20.39 -5.63
CA SER A 142 1.03 -20.51 -4.46
C SER A 142 0.41 -19.95 -3.18
N GLY A 143 -0.73 -19.27 -3.28
CA GLY A 143 -1.41 -18.63 -2.14
C GLY A 143 -0.80 -17.30 -1.72
N ASP A 144 0.09 -16.72 -2.53
CA ASP A 144 0.83 -15.51 -2.19
C ASP A 144 0.08 -14.22 -2.57
N PHE A 145 -0.99 -14.31 -3.37
CA PHE A 145 -1.75 -13.15 -3.85
C PHE A 145 -2.35 -12.30 -2.72
N GLY A 146 -2.77 -12.92 -1.61
CA GLY A 146 -3.26 -12.17 -0.46
C GLY A 146 -2.18 -11.29 0.19
N ALA A 147 -0.94 -11.77 0.26
CA ALA A 147 0.19 -10.97 0.75
C ALA A 147 0.52 -9.85 -0.24
N LEU A 148 0.54 -10.13 -1.54
CA LEU A 148 0.72 -9.11 -2.58
C LEU A 148 -0.34 -8.01 -2.48
N ALA A 149 -1.63 -8.37 -2.42
CA ALA A 149 -2.72 -7.40 -2.29
C ALA A 149 -2.60 -6.54 -1.02
N LEU A 150 -2.21 -7.13 0.11
CA LEU A 150 -2.00 -6.41 1.36
C LEU A 150 -0.81 -5.45 1.28
N HIS A 151 0.27 -5.88 0.62
CA HIS A 151 1.47 -5.08 0.37
C HIS A 151 1.15 -3.85 -0.48
N GLU A 152 0.56 -4.06 -1.66
CA GLU A 152 0.21 -2.97 -2.58
C GLU A 152 -0.72 -1.93 -1.93
N MET A 153 -1.67 -2.40 -1.12
CA MET A 153 -2.58 -1.49 -0.42
C MET A 153 -1.86 -0.65 0.65
N GLY A 154 -0.77 -1.17 1.24
CA GLY A 154 0.13 -0.40 2.10
C GLY A 154 0.76 0.78 1.36
N HIS A 155 1.15 0.61 0.10
CA HIS A 155 1.63 1.71 -0.74
C HIS A 155 0.55 2.74 -1.06
N VAL A 156 -0.72 2.35 -1.18
CA VAL A 156 -1.82 3.31 -1.31
C VAL A 156 -1.97 4.15 -0.04
N LEU A 157 -1.87 3.52 1.13
CA LEU A 157 -1.99 4.18 2.43
C LEU A 157 -0.83 5.13 2.75
N GLY A 158 0.34 4.95 2.11
CA GLY A 158 1.47 5.86 2.26
C GLY A 158 2.79 5.22 2.65
N VAL A 159 2.81 3.91 2.91
CA VAL A 159 4.06 3.20 3.20
C VAL A 159 4.94 3.28 1.96
N GLY A 160 6.12 3.88 2.08
CA GLY A 160 7.03 4.14 0.95
C GLY A 160 6.64 5.34 0.10
N THR A 161 5.36 5.53 -0.19
CA THR A 161 4.87 6.51 -1.16
C THR A 161 4.64 7.90 -0.58
N LEU A 162 4.31 8.03 0.73
CA LEU A 162 4.21 9.32 1.42
C LEU A 162 5.54 9.78 2.03
N TRP A 163 6.49 8.87 2.27
CA TRP A 163 7.72 9.23 2.98
C TRP A 163 8.52 10.35 2.30
N PRO A 164 8.66 10.39 0.95
CA PRO A 164 9.37 11.47 0.27
C PRO A 164 8.66 12.83 0.39
N ASP A 165 7.34 12.85 0.56
CA ASP A 165 6.57 14.09 0.72
C ASP A 165 6.56 14.58 2.18
N SER A 166 7.01 13.75 3.11
CA SER A 166 7.30 14.14 4.47
C SER A 166 8.76 14.62 4.56
N ASP A 167 8.97 15.91 4.83
CA ASP A 167 10.32 16.51 4.92
C ASP A 167 11.19 15.91 6.06
N THR A 168 10.65 14.98 6.86
CA THR A 168 11.25 14.52 8.11
C THR A 168 11.34 13.01 8.29
N LEU A 169 10.56 12.19 7.57
CA LEU A 169 10.51 10.75 7.85
C LEU A 169 11.53 9.95 7.03
N LEU A 170 11.68 10.23 5.73
CA LEU A 170 12.71 9.59 4.91
C LEU A 170 14.03 10.38 5.00
N VAL A 171 15.09 9.74 5.49
CA VAL A 171 16.40 10.37 5.65
C VAL A 171 17.43 9.68 4.77
N ASN A 172 18.29 10.47 4.14
CA ASN A 172 19.32 10.03 3.19
C ASN A 172 18.77 9.18 2.03
N PRO A 173 17.78 9.67 1.25
CA PRO A 173 17.26 8.93 0.10
C PRO A 173 18.39 8.50 -0.85
N SER A 174 18.31 7.26 -1.32
CA SER A 174 19.32 6.68 -2.20
C SER A 174 19.10 7.08 -3.66
N LEU A 175 17.86 7.38 -4.03
CA LEU A 175 17.50 7.88 -5.34
C LEU A 175 17.61 9.42 -5.43
N PRO A 176 17.85 9.98 -6.63
CA PRO A 176 18.16 9.27 -7.89
C PRO A 176 19.67 8.96 -8.05
N SER A 177 20.53 9.35 -7.11
CA SER A 177 21.98 9.44 -7.36
C SER A 177 22.90 9.10 -6.19
N SER A 178 22.37 8.58 -5.09
CA SER A 178 23.14 8.17 -3.89
C SER A 178 22.92 6.69 -3.56
N PRO A 179 23.13 5.75 -4.50
CA PRO A 179 22.94 4.34 -4.23
C PRO A 179 23.79 3.91 -3.03
N SER A 180 23.25 3.04 -2.17
CA SER A 180 23.90 2.60 -0.93
C SER A 180 24.04 3.66 0.18
N ALA A 181 23.43 4.84 0.06
CA ALA A 181 23.26 5.76 1.19
C ALA A 181 22.57 5.03 2.36
N ASP A 182 22.85 5.37 3.62
CA ASP A 182 22.12 4.77 4.75
C ASP A 182 20.72 5.36 4.86
N THR A 183 19.86 5.01 3.89
CA THR A 183 18.46 5.40 3.83
C THR A 183 17.72 4.77 4.99
N HIS A 184 16.99 5.56 5.75
CA HIS A 184 16.25 5.07 6.91
C HIS A 184 15.00 5.91 7.15
N PHE A 185 14.05 5.29 7.84
CA PHE A 185 12.82 5.93 8.27
C PHE A 185 12.95 6.38 9.73
N ARG A 186 12.73 7.67 9.99
CA ARG A 186 13.01 8.30 11.29
C ARG A 186 11.78 8.49 12.18
N GLY A 187 10.64 7.89 11.80
CA GLY A 187 9.42 7.91 12.61
C GLY A 187 9.63 7.29 13.99
N ALA A 188 9.13 7.95 15.04
CA ALA A 188 9.41 7.57 16.41
C ALA A 188 8.68 6.27 16.81
N ALA A 189 7.45 6.09 16.32
CA ALA A 189 6.66 4.90 16.59
C ALA A 189 7.26 3.67 15.88
N ALA A 190 7.61 3.80 14.60
CA ALA A 190 8.29 2.75 13.84
C ALA A 190 9.65 2.38 14.44
N ILE A 191 10.43 3.36 14.93
CA ILE A 191 11.70 3.09 15.63
C ILE A 191 11.46 2.30 16.92
N ALA A 192 10.42 2.62 17.70
CA ALA A 192 10.07 1.89 18.91
C ALA A 192 9.69 0.44 18.59
N ALA A 193 8.85 0.23 17.56
CA ALA A 193 8.46 -1.10 17.08
C ALA A 193 9.68 -1.91 16.58
N PHE A 194 10.58 -1.29 15.80
CA PHE A 194 11.80 -1.92 15.33
C PHE A 194 12.70 -2.37 16.49
N ASN A 195 12.87 -1.52 17.50
CA ASN A 195 13.64 -1.87 18.69
C ASN A 195 13.00 -3.02 19.50
N ALA A 196 11.67 -3.02 19.62
CA ALA A 196 10.89 -4.07 20.28
C ALA A 196 10.97 -5.41 19.54
N ALA A 197 11.04 -5.39 18.21
CA ALA A 197 11.23 -6.58 17.38
C ALA A 197 12.63 -7.21 17.50
N GLY A 198 13.56 -6.57 18.22
CA GLY A 198 14.97 -6.99 18.36
C GLY A 198 16.00 -6.00 17.82
N GLY A 199 15.55 -4.87 17.25
CA GLY A 199 16.37 -3.87 16.58
C GLY A 199 17.28 -3.06 17.50
N THR A 200 17.14 -3.18 18.83
CA THR A 200 17.96 -2.44 19.80
C THR A 200 19.47 -2.66 19.55
N ALA A 201 19.86 -3.90 19.27
CA ALA A 201 21.25 -4.28 19.00
C ALA A 201 21.69 -4.09 17.54
N TYR A 202 20.84 -3.55 16.66
CA TYR A 202 21.19 -3.29 15.26
C TYR A 202 22.33 -2.27 15.15
N THR A 203 23.42 -2.67 14.49
CA THR A 203 24.63 -1.86 14.23
C THR A 203 24.90 -1.67 12.74
N GLY A 204 23.93 -1.99 11.88
CA GLY A 204 24.08 -1.93 10.43
C GLY A 204 23.90 -0.56 9.79
N GLY A 205 23.62 0.45 10.61
CA GLY A 205 23.23 1.79 10.19
C GLY A 205 22.24 2.38 11.20
N GLU A 206 21.49 3.37 10.74
CA GLU A 206 20.36 3.97 11.46
C GLU A 206 19.16 3.00 11.55
N LYS A 207 18.30 3.21 12.54
CA LYS A 207 17.15 2.33 12.81
C LYS A 207 16.09 2.45 11.72
N VAL A 208 15.30 1.37 11.53
CA VAL A 208 14.30 1.23 10.47
C VAL A 208 14.92 1.47 9.08
N PRO A 209 15.87 0.61 8.68
CA PRO A 209 16.58 0.78 7.42
C PRO A 209 15.62 0.61 6.23
N VAL A 210 15.73 1.53 5.28
CA VAL A 210 14.97 1.56 4.03
C VAL A 210 15.83 0.99 2.91
N GLU A 211 15.19 0.33 1.95
CA GLU A 211 15.82 -0.26 0.77
C GLU A 211 16.53 0.81 -0.07
N ASN A 212 17.78 0.55 -0.46
CA ASN A 212 18.69 1.55 -1.03
C ASN A 212 19.56 1.01 -2.17
N GLN A 213 19.32 -0.23 -2.62
CA GLN A 213 20.09 -0.90 -3.66
C GLN A 213 19.28 -1.20 -4.93
N LEU A 214 17.96 -1.01 -4.88
CA LEU A 214 17.07 -1.23 -6.02
C LEU A 214 16.93 0.02 -6.89
N GLU A 215 16.23 -0.16 -8.01
CA GLU A 215 15.96 0.92 -8.95
C GLU A 215 14.73 1.74 -8.52
N GLU A 216 14.43 2.77 -9.30
CA GLU A 216 13.21 3.56 -9.14
C GLU A 216 11.97 2.66 -9.17
N GLY A 217 10.97 2.99 -8.35
CA GLY A 217 9.78 2.16 -8.19
C GLY A 217 9.89 1.14 -7.05
N SER A 218 11.10 0.84 -6.53
CA SER A 218 11.27 -0.02 -5.35
C SER A 218 12.24 0.55 -4.30
N ALA A 219 13.38 1.12 -4.68
CA ALA A 219 14.25 1.77 -3.70
C ALA A 219 13.58 3.00 -3.06
N ASP A 220 13.95 3.30 -1.81
CA ASP A 220 13.38 4.35 -0.97
C ASP A 220 11.86 4.19 -0.66
N SER A 221 11.22 3.11 -1.11
CA SER A 221 9.79 2.82 -0.91
C SER A 221 9.52 1.58 -0.01
N HIS A 222 10.57 0.84 0.34
CA HIS A 222 10.45 -0.43 1.06
C HIS A 222 11.35 -0.48 2.27
N TRP A 223 11.04 -1.38 3.21
CA TRP A 223 12.04 -1.77 4.19
C TRP A 223 13.19 -2.54 3.55
N ARG A 224 14.38 -2.39 4.11
CA ARG A 224 15.59 -3.03 3.58
C ARG A 224 15.50 -4.55 3.72
N GLU A 225 15.40 -5.25 2.59
CA GLU A 225 15.24 -6.72 2.53
C GLU A 225 16.35 -7.44 3.29
N SER A 226 17.59 -6.97 3.14
CA SER A 226 18.76 -7.57 3.79
C SER A 226 18.76 -7.47 5.33
N VAL A 227 17.78 -6.78 5.91
CA VAL A 227 17.62 -6.62 7.35
C VAL A 227 16.28 -7.17 7.83
N LEU A 228 15.17 -6.83 7.15
CA LEU A 228 13.83 -7.23 7.58
C LEU A 228 13.33 -8.54 6.93
N GLU A 229 14.02 -9.07 5.93
CA GLU A 229 13.74 -10.36 5.28
C GLU A 229 12.24 -10.55 4.94
N ASN A 230 11.50 -11.34 5.71
CA ASN A 230 10.13 -11.71 5.39
C ASN A 230 9.07 -10.72 5.90
N GLU A 231 9.44 -9.53 6.34
CA GLU A 231 8.44 -8.49 6.65
C GLU A 231 7.67 -8.10 5.39
N LEU A 232 6.35 -7.89 5.50
CA LEU A 232 5.48 -7.70 4.35
C LEU A 232 5.95 -6.62 3.37
N MET A 233 6.41 -5.47 3.85
CA MET A 233 6.73 -4.28 3.06
C MET A 233 8.21 -4.21 2.66
N THR A 234 8.90 -5.34 2.60
CA THR A 234 10.17 -5.48 1.87
C THR A 234 9.89 -5.70 0.38
N PRO A 235 10.85 -5.46 -0.53
CA PRO A 235 10.62 -5.62 -1.97
C PRO A 235 10.54 -7.09 -2.43
N LEU A 236 10.61 -8.08 -1.51
CA LEU A 236 10.57 -9.50 -1.84
C LEU A 236 9.59 -10.26 -0.92
N LEU A 237 8.51 -10.81 -1.49
CA LEU A 237 7.69 -11.75 -0.74
C LEU A 237 8.37 -13.12 -0.65
N GLN A 238 8.30 -13.73 0.52
CA GLN A 238 8.75 -15.09 0.75
C GLN A 238 7.58 -16.05 0.46
N SER A 239 7.65 -16.74 -0.67
CA SER A 239 6.60 -17.65 -1.13
C SER A 239 6.50 -18.90 -0.27
N GLY A 240 5.27 -19.28 0.07
CA GLY A 240 4.97 -20.49 0.84
C GLY A 240 5.27 -20.40 2.34
N ILE A 241 5.62 -19.21 2.84
CA ILE A 241 5.68 -18.89 4.27
C ILE A 241 4.94 -17.57 4.54
N ALA A 242 4.74 -17.23 5.82
CA ALA A 242 4.10 -15.98 6.17
C ALA A 242 5.02 -14.77 5.90
N ASN A 243 4.44 -13.74 5.31
CA ASN A 243 5.01 -12.39 5.18
C ASN A 243 4.26 -11.47 6.16
N PRO A 244 4.67 -11.38 7.43
CA PRO A 244 3.94 -10.64 8.46
C PRO A 244 3.87 -9.14 8.18
N LEU A 245 2.66 -8.59 8.32
CA LEU A 245 2.44 -7.14 8.45
C LEU A 245 2.84 -6.71 9.86
N SER A 246 4.09 -6.29 10.04
CA SER A 246 4.64 -6.09 11.38
C SER A 246 4.20 -4.79 12.04
N ALA A 247 4.51 -4.68 13.35
CA ALA A 247 4.40 -3.44 14.09
C ALA A 247 5.28 -2.33 13.50
N ILE A 248 6.37 -2.65 12.80
CA ILE A 248 7.25 -1.66 12.17
C ILE A 248 6.48 -0.94 11.06
N THR A 249 5.77 -1.69 10.21
CA THR A 249 4.96 -1.14 9.14
C THR A 249 3.74 -0.39 9.67
N THR A 250 2.97 -1.00 10.56
CA THR A 250 1.73 -0.39 11.06
C THR A 250 1.98 0.88 11.86
N GLU A 251 3.00 0.92 12.72
CA GLU A 251 3.38 2.13 13.45
C GLU A 251 3.98 3.22 12.55
N SER A 252 4.53 2.87 11.37
CA SER A 252 4.95 3.88 10.39
C SER A 252 3.76 4.70 9.85
N LEU A 253 2.54 4.14 9.84
CA LEU A 253 1.32 4.88 9.53
C LEU A 253 0.95 5.86 10.65
N ALA A 254 1.20 5.50 11.91
CA ALA A 254 1.02 6.44 13.03
C ALA A 254 1.97 7.64 12.91
N ASP A 255 3.22 7.39 12.50
CA ASP A 255 4.20 8.45 12.21
C ASP A 255 3.79 9.34 11.02
N LEU A 256 2.97 8.82 10.09
CA LEU A 256 2.35 9.59 8.99
C LEU A 256 1.11 10.39 9.43
N GLY A 257 0.56 10.11 10.61
CA GLY A 257 -0.61 10.80 11.17
C GLY A 257 -1.91 10.01 11.14
N TYR A 258 -1.89 8.72 10.77
CA TYR A 258 -3.03 7.83 10.99
C TYR A 258 -3.20 7.53 12.47
N SER A 259 -4.43 7.24 12.88
CA SER A 259 -4.68 6.59 14.17
C SER A 259 -4.61 5.07 13.96
N VAL A 260 -3.77 4.38 14.74
CA VAL A 260 -3.40 2.97 14.53
C VAL A 260 -3.63 2.17 15.81
N ASP A 261 -4.21 0.98 15.67
CA ASP A 261 -4.25 -0.03 16.70
C ASP A 261 -3.10 -1.01 16.55
N SER A 262 -2.08 -0.78 17.39
CA SER A 262 -0.88 -1.61 17.50
C SER A 262 -1.14 -3.11 17.71
N SER A 263 -2.30 -3.49 18.26
CA SER A 263 -2.63 -4.91 18.49
C SER A 263 -2.98 -5.66 17.22
N GLY A 264 -3.31 -4.92 16.16
CA GLY A 264 -3.59 -5.47 14.85
C GLY A 264 -2.34 -5.94 14.10
N ALA A 265 -1.11 -5.65 14.55
CA ALA A 265 0.10 -6.10 13.87
C ALA A 265 0.39 -7.60 14.03
N ASP A 266 0.97 -8.21 13.01
CA ASP A 266 1.45 -9.59 13.08
C ASP A 266 2.73 -9.68 13.93
N ALA A 267 2.92 -10.84 14.57
CA ALA A 267 4.14 -11.11 15.33
C ALA A 267 5.35 -11.15 14.38
N PHE A 268 6.31 -10.27 14.64
CA PHE A 268 7.55 -10.18 13.87
C PHE A 268 8.70 -9.84 14.82
N THR A 269 9.70 -10.73 14.88
CA THR A 269 10.90 -10.54 15.69
C THR A 269 12.09 -11.13 14.97
N GLY A 270 13.25 -10.47 15.07
CA GLY A 270 14.46 -10.91 14.39
C GLY A 270 15.73 -10.51 15.12
N THR A 271 16.84 -11.14 14.75
CA THR A 271 18.17 -10.63 15.09
C THR A 271 18.63 -9.78 13.91
N PHE A 272 18.33 -8.49 13.97
CA PHE A 272 18.74 -7.54 12.94
C PHE A 272 20.25 -7.30 13.08
N SER A 273 21.04 -8.15 12.43
CA SER A 273 22.47 -7.93 12.24
C SER A 273 22.67 -7.34 10.85
N ALA A 274 23.62 -6.42 10.68
CA ALA A 274 24.09 -6.15 9.33
C ALA A 274 24.67 -7.45 8.76
N PRO A 275 24.39 -7.81 7.50
CA PRO A 275 25.26 -8.74 6.83
C PRO A 275 26.68 -8.15 6.84
N ALA A 276 27.67 -8.95 7.20
CA ALA A 276 29.07 -8.61 6.94
C ALA A 276 29.21 -8.43 5.42
N GLN A 277 29.25 -7.17 4.93
CA GLN A 277 29.39 -6.77 3.53
C GLN A 277 29.05 -7.88 2.52
N LEU A 278 27.76 -8.09 2.24
CA LEU A 278 27.38 -8.91 1.09
C LEU A 278 27.56 -8.06 -0.16
N THR A 279 28.57 -8.42 -0.95
CA THR A 279 28.69 -8.09 -2.37
C THR A 279 27.34 -8.33 -3.05
N ALA A 280 26.90 -7.37 -3.88
CA ALA A 280 25.75 -7.31 -4.79
C ALA A 280 24.78 -8.51 -4.78
N PRO A 281 23.45 -8.29 -4.77
CA PRO A 281 22.47 -9.37 -4.83
C PRO A 281 22.75 -10.25 -6.07
N ASP A 282 23.20 -11.47 -5.80
CA ASP A 282 23.38 -12.51 -6.81
C ASP A 282 21.98 -12.95 -7.26
N ARG A 283 21.51 -12.36 -8.37
CA ARG A 283 20.24 -12.67 -9.05
C ARG A 283 20.12 -14.14 -9.50
N SER A 284 21.10 -15.01 -9.19
CA SER A 284 21.18 -16.39 -9.70
C SER A 284 21.15 -17.51 -8.65
N LYS A 285 20.92 -17.25 -7.36
CA LYS A 285 20.86 -18.35 -6.36
C LYS A 285 19.53 -19.10 -6.31
N ASN A 286 19.22 -19.76 -7.42
CA ASN A 286 18.41 -20.97 -7.40
C ASN A 286 19.28 -22.15 -6.90
N ARG A 287 19.74 -22.10 -5.64
CA ARG A 287 20.40 -23.24 -4.99
C ARG A 287 19.33 -24.03 -4.26
N SER A 288 19.16 -25.29 -4.68
CA SER A 288 18.35 -26.33 -4.03
C SER A 288 18.42 -26.20 -2.49
N GLY A 289 17.34 -25.67 -1.89
CA GLY A 289 17.24 -25.36 -0.45
C GLY A 289 17.00 -23.88 -0.08
N SER A 290 17.10 -22.93 -1.03
CA SER A 290 16.76 -21.51 -0.82
C SER A 290 15.25 -21.29 -0.84
N ARG A 291 14.72 -20.48 0.09
CA ARG A 291 13.32 -20.02 0.09
C ARG A 291 13.01 -19.37 -1.27
N ARG A 292 11.83 -19.66 -1.82
CA ARG A 292 11.40 -19.07 -3.09
C ARG A 292 10.94 -17.64 -2.81
N THR A 293 11.64 -16.67 -3.37
CA THR A 293 11.26 -15.25 -3.28
C THR A 293 10.47 -14.83 -4.51
N ILE A 294 9.53 -13.91 -4.34
CA ILE A 294 8.76 -13.25 -5.38
C ILE A 294 9.20 -11.79 -5.38
N SER A 295 9.68 -11.29 -6.52
CA SER A 295 10.17 -9.91 -6.64
C SER A 295 9.00 -8.95 -6.83
N LEU A 296 8.94 -7.89 -6.02
CA LEU A 296 8.01 -6.78 -6.16
C LEU A 296 8.75 -5.58 -6.75
N GLN A 297 9.21 -5.73 -8.00
CA GLN A 297 9.94 -4.66 -8.66
C GLN A 297 8.95 -3.68 -9.32
N ASN A 298 9.27 -2.39 -9.27
CA ASN A 298 8.50 -1.30 -9.92
C ASN A 298 7.04 -1.18 -9.44
N ASP A 299 6.79 -1.55 -8.19
CA ASP A 299 5.49 -1.66 -7.54
C ASP A 299 5.01 -0.35 -6.90
N THR A 300 5.85 0.67 -6.76
CA THR A 300 5.38 1.99 -6.29
C THR A 300 5.11 2.99 -7.40
N TYR A 301 3.95 3.65 -7.33
CA TYR A 301 3.61 4.78 -8.19
C TYR A 301 4.25 6.09 -7.71
N ARG A 302 4.94 6.79 -8.63
CA ARG A 302 5.61 8.07 -8.39
C ARG A 302 5.13 9.20 -9.31
N GLY A 303 3.93 9.10 -9.85
CA GLY A 303 3.36 10.17 -10.66
C GLY A 303 2.96 11.41 -9.84
N PRO A 304 2.39 12.43 -10.50
CA PRO A 304 1.93 13.64 -9.82
C PRO A 304 0.82 13.34 -8.82
N VAL A 305 0.82 14.08 -7.71
CA VAL A 305 -0.20 13.98 -6.66
C VAL A 305 -0.87 15.33 -6.46
N ASP A 306 -2.20 15.35 -6.57
CA ASP A 306 -2.98 16.54 -6.26
C ASP A 306 -3.31 16.61 -4.77
N VAL A 307 -3.09 17.78 -4.19
CA VAL A 307 -3.49 18.12 -2.82
C VAL A 307 -4.84 18.82 -2.88
N VAL A 308 -5.88 18.21 -2.30
CA VAL A 308 -7.26 18.70 -2.37
C VAL A 308 -7.77 19.19 -1.03
N ASP A 309 -8.55 20.27 -1.05
CA ASP A 309 -9.32 20.69 0.13
C ASP A 309 -10.60 19.87 0.27
N ARG A 310 -11.34 20.06 1.38
CA ARG A 310 -12.58 19.31 1.69
C ARG A 310 -13.69 19.43 0.63
N SER A 311 -13.61 20.40 -0.27
CA SER A 311 -14.56 20.59 -1.37
C SER A 311 -14.07 20.01 -2.70
N GLY A 312 -13.05 19.14 -2.65
CA GLY A 312 -12.47 18.47 -3.81
C GLY A 312 -11.60 19.38 -4.68
N ARG A 313 -11.41 20.63 -4.30
CA ARG A 313 -10.66 21.61 -5.11
C ARG A 313 -9.16 21.38 -4.93
N VAL A 314 -8.46 21.22 -6.06
CA VAL A 314 -7.00 21.15 -6.08
C VAL A 314 -6.39 22.47 -5.58
N THR A 315 -5.61 22.37 -4.52
CA THR A 315 -4.88 23.49 -3.89
C THR A 315 -3.43 23.56 -4.36
N ARG A 316 -2.84 22.41 -4.69
CA ARG A 316 -1.45 22.24 -5.12
C ARG A 316 -1.30 20.90 -5.83
N THR A 317 -0.38 20.80 -6.78
CA THR A 317 0.06 19.51 -7.34
C THR A 317 1.53 19.30 -6.98
N ILE A 318 1.85 18.15 -6.39
CA ILE A 318 3.20 17.71 -6.06
C ILE A 318 3.70 16.89 -7.25
N VAL A 319 4.82 17.29 -7.83
CA VAL A 319 5.49 16.53 -8.89
C VAL A 319 6.65 15.79 -8.24
N ARG A 320 6.47 14.48 -8.06
CA ARG A 320 7.53 13.58 -7.60
C ARG A 320 8.53 13.36 -8.74
N ARG A 321 9.81 13.23 -8.39
CA ARG A 321 10.93 13.06 -9.31
C ARG A 321 11.77 11.88 -8.88
#